data_AF-A0A927M207-F1
#
_entry.id   AF-A0A927M207-F1
#
_cell.length_a   1.000
_cell.length_b   1.000
_cell.length_c   1.000
_cell.angle_alpha   90.00
_cell.angle_beta   90.00
_cell.angle_gamma   90.00
#
_symmetry.space_group_name_H-M   'P 1'
#
loop_
_entity.id
_entity.type
_entity.pdbx_description
1 polymer ?
#
loop_
_entity_poly.entity_id
_entity_poly.type
_entity_poly.pdbx_seq_one_letter_code
_entity_poly.pdbx_strand_id
1 'polypeptide(L)'
;MSATSINQLSLLSDIQIWHEQSQRYISQAFIFLDHDMHKECVTLAGMSVKAMLRALYIKVNGNHPPFQHSYEYIIRNLQLRGELDLNAELFLNNLLLFVHDASLVSNPPSEEHMRKLLMKTERILQHLSAKVVDRDEAPYRCVLAWKE
;
A
#
# COMPACT_ATOMS: atom_id res chain seq x y z
N MET A 1 1.61 15.14 31.70
CA MET A 1 1.32 14.72 30.32
C MET A 1 -0.13 14.28 30.25
N SER A 2 -0.94 14.85 29.36
CA SER A 2 -2.38 14.55 29.27
C SER A 2 -2.63 13.29 28.45
N ALA A 3 -3.73 12.57 28.71
CA ALA A 3 -4.10 11.36 27.95
C ALA A 3 -4.18 11.61 26.43
N THR A 4 -4.51 12.83 26.01
CA THR A 4 -4.54 13.27 24.62
C THR A 4 -3.16 13.22 23.94
N SER A 5 -2.08 13.53 24.67
CA SER A 5 -0.71 13.50 24.14
C SER A 5 -0.19 12.07 23.92
N ILE A 6 -0.65 11.10 24.72
CA ILE A 6 -0.26 9.68 24.60
C ILE A 6 -0.93 9.04 23.38
N ASN A 7 -2.22 9.33 23.15
CA ASN A 7 -2.94 8.81 21.99
C ASN A 7 -2.38 9.33 20.66
N GLN A 8 -1.94 10.60 20.60
CA GLN A 8 -1.33 11.16 19.40
C GLN A 8 0.02 10.51 19.07
N LEU A 9 0.86 10.27 20.08
CA LEU A 9 2.14 9.57 19.90
C LEU A 9 1.94 8.12 19.43
N SER A 10 0.92 7.42 19.95
CA SER A 10 0.56 6.08 19.49
C SER A 10 0.21 6.08 18.00
N LEU A 11 -0.65 6.99 17.56
CA LEU A 11 -1.07 7.05 16.16
C LEU A 11 0.08 7.37 15.20
N LEU A 12 1.01 8.26 15.59
CA LEU A 12 2.21 8.54 14.80
C LEU A 12 3.09 7.30 14.66
N SER A 13 3.29 6.54 15.75
CA SER A 13 4.04 5.29 15.70
C SER A 13 3.36 4.26 14.80
N ASP A 14 2.03 4.16 14.84
CA ASP A 14 1.27 3.24 13.99
C ASP A 14 1.36 3.63 12.51
N ILE A 15 1.27 4.93 12.20
CA ILE A 15 1.46 5.44 10.83
C ILE A 15 2.81 4.97 10.28
N GLN A 16 3.89 5.18 11.04
CA GLN A 16 5.23 4.78 10.64
C GLN A 16 5.36 3.26 10.46
N ILE A 17 4.79 2.46 11.38
CA ILE A 17 4.81 0.99 11.28
C ILE A 17 4.11 0.52 10.00
N TRP A 18 2.93 1.03 9.71
CA TRP A 18 2.18 0.65 8.51
C TRP A 18 2.87 1.12 7.22
N HIS A 19 3.48 2.29 7.24
CA HIS A 19 4.28 2.82 6.14
C HIS A 19 5.49 1.93 5.84
N GLU A 20 6.28 1.58 6.86
CA GLU A 20 7.44 0.71 6.71
C GLU A 20 7.05 -0.70 6.26
N GLN A 21 5.95 -1.24 6.78
CA GLN A 21 5.44 -2.54 6.33
C GLN A 21 5.07 -2.50 4.85
N SER A 22 4.43 -1.43 4.37
CA SER A 22 4.13 -1.26 2.95
C SER A 22 5.40 -1.36 2.10
N GLN A 23 6.44 -0.61 2.48
CA GLN A 23 7.75 -0.63 1.80
C GLN A 23 8.36 -2.03 1.79
N ARG A 24 8.35 -2.74 2.93
CA ARG A 24 8.93 -4.08 3.05
C ARG A 24 8.20 -5.08 2.14
N TYR A 25 6.87 -5.04 2.11
CA TYR A 25 6.10 -5.95 1.26
C TYR A 25 6.35 -5.73 -0.23
N ILE A 26 6.38 -4.48 -0.72
CA ILE A 26 6.65 -4.25 -2.15
C ILE A 26 8.09 -4.66 -2.51
N SER A 27 9.04 -4.43 -1.61
CA SER A 27 10.44 -4.86 -1.80
C SER A 27 10.55 -6.38 -1.90
N GLN A 28 9.85 -7.10 -1.02
CA GLN A 28 9.75 -8.56 -1.09
C GLN A 28 9.07 -9.01 -2.39
N ALA A 29 8.01 -8.34 -2.85
CA ALA A 29 7.35 -8.71 -4.10
C ALA A 29 8.32 -8.71 -5.29
N PHE A 30 9.23 -7.74 -5.38
CA PHE A 30 10.26 -7.72 -6.42
C PHE A 30 11.30 -8.84 -6.27
N ILE A 31 11.64 -9.25 -5.05
CA ILE A 31 12.53 -10.41 -4.81
C ILE A 31 11.86 -11.70 -5.30
N PHE A 32 10.56 -11.86 -5.02
CA PHE A 32 9.80 -13.03 -5.45
C PHE A 32 9.60 -13.06 -6.98
N LEU A 33 9.56 -11.89 -7.63
CA LEU A 33 9.52 -11.81 -9.09
C LEU A 33 10.79 -12.41 -9.70
N ASP A 34 11.96 -12.12 -9.12
CA ASP A 34 13.25 -12.69 -9.57
C ASP A 34 13.35 -14.23 -9.38
N HIS A 35 12.37 -14.85 -8.68
CA HIS A 35 12.26 -16.29 -8.46
C HIS A 35 11.03 -16.91 -9.13
N ASP A 36 10.39 -16.22 -10.07
CA ASP A 36 9.16 -16.67 -10.78
C ASP A 36 7.96 -16.97 -9.86
N MET A 37 7.97 -16.44 -8.63
CA MET A 37 6.93 -16.67 -7.63
C MET A 37 5.79 -15.65 -7.79
N HIS A 38 5.05 -15.73 -8.90
CA HIS A 38 4.08 -14.71 -9.31
C HIS A 38 2.90 -14.55 -8.34
N LYS A 39 2.41 -15.63 -7.74
CA LYS A 39 1.28 -15.57 -6.80
C LYS A 39 1.64 -14.79 -5.54
N GLU A 40 2.85 -15.01 -5.05
CA GLU A 40 3.41 -14.34 -3.89
C GLU A 40 3.66 -12.86 -4.19
N CYS A 41 4.14 -12.54 -5.41
CA CYS A 41 4.27 -11.14 -5.86
C CYS A 41 2.94 -10.38 -5.75
N VAL A 42 1.85 -10.97 -6.26
CA VAL A 42 0.50 -10.37 -6.20
C VAL A 42 0.05 -10.20 -4.76
N THR A 43 0.22 -11.24 -3.94
CA THR A 43 -0.18 -11.25 -2.53
C THR A 43 0.55 -10.13 -1.77
N LEU A 44 1.86 -10.02 -1.95
CA LEU A 44 2.70 -9.01 -1.31
C LEU A 44 2.38 -7.60 -1.82
N ALA A 45 2.09 -7.42 -3.10
CA ALA A 45 1.61 -6.14 -3.64
C ALA A 45 0.28 -5.72 -2.97
N GLY A 46 -0.66 -6.66 -2.80
CA GLY A 46 -1.90 -6.44 -2.08
C GLY A 46 -1.68 -6.07 -0.61
N MET A 47 -0.80 -6.79 0.09
CA MET A 47 -0.43 -6.48 1.49
C MET A 47 0.22 -5.10 1.62
N SER A 48 1.08 -4.74 0.66
CA SER A 48 1.75 -3.44 0.60
C SER A 48 0.76 -2.29 0.46
N VAL A 49 -0.22 -2.43 -0.43
CA VAL A 49 -1.32 -1.46 -0.61
C VAL A 49 -2.17 -1.34 0.64
N LYS A 50 -2.58 -2.47 1.23
CA LYS A 50 -3.39 -2.49 2.46
C LYS A 50 -2.70 -1.74 3.60
N ALA A 51 -1.40 -1.98 3.78
CA ALA A 51 -0.60 -1.30 4.79
C ALA A 51 -0.54 0.23 4.54
N MET A 52 -0.24 0.67 3.32
CA MET A 52 -0.18 2.10 2.98
C MET A 52 -1.53 2.80 3.14
N LEU A 53 -2.63 2.19 2.69
CA LEU A 53 -3.98 2.73 2.85
C LEU A 53 -4.34 2.89 4.32
N ARG A 54 -3.88 1.98 5.18
CA ARG A 54 -4.09 2.09 6.63
C ARG A 54 -3.28 3.24 7.24
N ALA A 55 -2.02 3.40 6.85
CA ALA A 55 -1.19 4.53 7.27
C ALA A 55 -1.84 5.87 6.88
N LEU A 56 -2.24 5.99 5.61
CA LEU A 56 -2.88 7.20 5.08
C LEU A 56 -4.22 7.47 5.74
N TYR A 57 -5.05 6.44 5.97
CA TYR A 57 -6.31 6.61 6.68
C TYR A 57 -6.10 7.18 8.08
N ILE A 58 -5.13 6.66 8.83
CA ILE A 58 -4.83 7.13 10.19
C ILE A 58 -4.36 8.59 10.16
N LYS A 59 -3.45 8.93 9.24
CA LYS A 59 -2.96 10.30 9.07
C LYS A 59 -4.10 11.29 8.80
N VAL A 60 -5.03 10.92 7.92
CA VAL A 60 -6.10 11.80 7.44
C VAL A 60 -7.28 11.89 8.42
N ASN A 61 -7.62 10.80 9.10
CA ASN A 61 -8.80 10.73 9.97
C ASN A 61 -8.46 10.88 11.46
N GLY A 62 -7.18 10.78 11.85
CA GLY A 62 -6.75 10.83 13.24
C GLY A 62 -7.21 9.64 14.09
N ASN A 63 -7.57 8.52 13.45
CA ASN A 63 -8.01 7.29 14.11
C ASN A 63 -7.76 6.06 13.22
N HIS A 64 -7.82 4.86 13.80
CA HIS A 64 -7.72 3.64 13.02
C HIS A 64 -8.97 3.40 12.16
N PRO A 65 -8.80 2.81 10.97
CA PRO A 65 -9.94 2.35 10.19
C PRO A 65 -10.74 1.34 11.03
N PRO A 66 -12.07 1.41 11.04
CA PRO A 66 -12.86 0.53 11.89
C PRO A 66 -12.75 -0.91 11.36
N PHE A 67 -12.43 -1.85 12.24
CA PHE A 67 -12.08 -3.26 11.89
C PHE A 67 -13.09 -3.99 10.99
N GLN A 68 -14.35 -3.57 11.01
CA GLN A 68 -15.43 -4.19 10.23
C GLN A 68 -15.50 -3.70 8.77
N HIS A 69 -14.77 -2.63 8.44
CA HIS A 69 -14.84 -2.04 7.11
C HIS A 69 -13.87 -2.72 6.16
N SER A 70 -14.36 -2.96 4.95
CA SER A 70 -13.57 -3.50 3.87
C SER A 70 -12.59 -2.45 3.31
N TYR A 71 -11.60 -2.87 2.53
CA TYR A 71 -10.64 -1.92 1.94
C TYR A 71 -11.29 -1.03 0.88
N GLU A 72 -12.38 -1.48 0.26
CA GLU A 72 -13.21 -0.67 -0.64
C GLU A 72 -13.78 0.56 0.10
N TYR A 73 -14.18 0.39 1.36
CA TYR A 73 -14.62 1.52 2.19
C TYR A 73 -13.46 2.49 2.47
N ILE A 74 -12.28 1.98 2.82
CA ILE A 74 -11.09 2.81 3.09
C ILE A 74 -10.72 3.62 1.84
N ILE A 75 -10.67 2.96 0.68
CA ILE A 75 -10.37 3.61 -0.61
C ILE A 75 -11.40 4.70 -0.91
N ARG A 76 -12.70 4.41 -0.79
CA ARG A 76 -13.76 5.38 -1.03
C ARG A 76 -13.68 6.57 -0.06
N ASN A 77 -13.40 6.33 1.22
CA ASN A 77 -13.23 7.40 2.21
C ASN A 77 -12.08 8.35 1.83
N LEU A 78 -10.93 7.80 1.44
CA LEU A 78 -9.77 8.58 1.03
C LEU A 78 -10.01 9.34 -0.28
N GLN A 79 -10.71 8.74 -1.23
CA GLN A 79 -11.12 9.40 -2.48
C GLN A 79 -12.04 10.59 -2.22
N LEU A 80 -13.07 10.43 -1.36
CA LEU A 80 -13.98 11.52 -1.00
C LEU A 80 -13.28 12.69 -0.28
N ARG A 81 -12.11 12.43 0.33
CA ARG A 81 -11.27 13.45 0.97
C ARG A 81 -10.23 14.08 0.02
N GLY A 82 -10.16 13.64 -1.24
CA GLY A 82 -9.19 14.14 -2.23
C GLY A 82 -7.80 13.51 -2.11
N GLU A 83 -7.65 12.46 -1.30
CA GLU A 83 -6.36 11.81 -1.04
C GLU A 83 -6.02 10.74 -2.09
N LEU A 84 -7.01 10.28 -2.84
CA LEU A 84 -6.87 9.36 -3.97
C LEU A 84 -7.52 9.94 -5.22
N ASP A 85 -6.81 9.90 -6.34
CA ASP A 85 -7.41 10.15 -7.64
C ASP A 85 -8.15 8.91 -8.16
N LEU A 86 -9.00 9.11 -9.18
CA LEU A 86 -9.84 8.05 -9.76
C LEU A 86 -9.00 6.91 -10.38
N ASN A 87 -7.85 7.22 -10.96
CA ASN A 87 -7.00 6.21 -11.59
C ASN A 87 -6.34 5.32 -10.52
N ALA A 88 -5.90 5.90 -9.42
CA ALA A 88 -5.39 5.19 -8.26
C ALA A 88 -6.48 4.33 -7.63
N GLU A 89 -7.67 4.88 -7.37
CA GLU A 89 -8.83 4.14 -6.85
C GLU A 89 -9.14 2.90 -7.70
N LEU A 90 -9.33 3.08 -9.01
CA LEU A 90 -9.65 1.97 -9.92
C LEU A 90 -8.57 0.90 -9.92
N PHE A 91 -7.30 1.30 -9.92
CA PHE A 91 -6.20 0.35 -9.89
C PHE A 91 -6.18 -0.44 -8.57
N LEU A 92 -6.32 0.22 -7.44
CA LEU A 92 -6.25 -0.41 -6.12
C LEU A 92 -7.40 -1.39 -5.90
N ASN A 93 -8.63 -1.01 -6.28
CA ASN A 93 -9.77 -1.92 -6.20
C ASN A 93 -9.57 -3.19 -7.06
N ASN A 94 -9.08 -3.03 -8.29
CA ASN A 94 -8.80 -4.18 -9.17
C ASN A 94 -7.68 -5.07 -8.63
N LEU A 95 -6.61 -4.48 -8.10
CA LEU A 95 -5.52 -5.25 -7.49
C LEU A 95 -6.02 -6.04 -6.27
N LEU A 96 -6.81 -5.43 -5.40
CA LEU A 96 -7.33 -6.09 -4.20
C LEU A 96 -8.34 -7.19 -4.54
N LEU A 97 -9.16 -7.00 -5.58
CA LEU A 97 -10.03 -8.04 -6.11
C LEU A 97 -9.20 -9.24 -6.63
N PHE A 98 -8.15 -8.95 -7.40
CA PHE A 98 -7.25 -9.96 -7.95
C PHE A 98 -6.51 -10.76 -6.86
N VAL A 99 -6.13 -10.09 -5.77
CA VAL A 99 -5.53 -10.73 -4.58
C VAL A 99 -6.53 -11.64 -3.87
N HIS A 100 -7.79 -11.23 -3.76
CA HIS A 100 -8.84 -11.99 -3.08
C HIS A 100 -9.24 -13.23 -3.87
N ASP A 101 -9.31 -13.12 -5.20
CA ASP A 101 -9.79 -14.18 -6.07
C ASP A 101 -8.76 -14.51 -7.16
N ALA A 102 -7.69 -15.16 -6.74
CA ALA A 102 -6.66 -15.68 -7.63
C ALA A 102 -7.18 -16.75 -8.61
N SER A 103 -8.42 -17.25 -8.42
CA SER A 103 -9.06 -18.20 -9.34
C SER A 103 -9.64 -17.54 -10.59
N LEU A 104 -9.79 -16.21 -10.60
CA LEU A 104 -10.23 -15.44 -11.77
C LEU A 104 -9.22 -15.42 -12.91
N VAL A 105 -8.01 -15.93 -12.67
CA VAL A 105 -6.88 -15.85 -13.60
C VAL A 105 -6.67 -17.22 -14.21
N SER A 106 -7.27 -17.44 -15.37
CA SER A 106 -7.21 -18.72 -16.08
C SER A 106 -5.81 -19.08 -16.58
N ASN A 107 -4.91 -18.11 -16.68
CA ASN A 107 -3.51 -18.32 -17.05
C ASN A 107 -2.58 -17.56 -16.09
N PRO A 108 -1.46 -18.14 -15.65
CA PRO A 108 -0.48 -17.41 -14.86
C PRO A 108 0.02 -16.19 -15.65
N PRO A 109 0.06 -15.00 -15.05
CA PRO A 109 0.58 -13.81 -15.71
C PRO A 109 2.05 -14.03 -16.09
N SER A 110 2.48 -13.49 -17.22
CA SER A 110 3.90 -13.48 -17.58
C SER A 110 4.71 -12.59 -16.64
N GLU A 111 6.02 -12.84 -16.55
CA GLU A 111 6.95 -12.03 -15.74
C GLU A 111 6.83 -10.54 -16.09
N GLU A 112 6.75 -10.19 -17.38
CA GLU A 112 6.62 -8.80 -17.84
C GLU A 112 5.31 -8.14 -17.35
N HIS A 113 4.19 -8.87 -17.34
CA HIS A 113 2.94 -8.37 -16.79
C HIS A 113 3.04 -8.17 -15.28
N MET A 114 3.70 -9.09 -14.58
CA MET A 114 3.94 -8.98 -13.15
C MET A 114 4.84 -7.80 -12.81
N ARG A 115 5.93 -7.61 -13.56
CA ARG A 115 6.83 -6.45 -13.43
C ARG A 115 6.07 -5.14 -13.60
N LYS A 116 5.23 -5.02 -14.63
CA LYS A 116 4.37 -3.83 -14.84
C LYS A 116 3.40 -3.59 -13.68
N LEU A 117 2.79 -4.65 -13.14
CA LEU A 117 1.89 -4.56 -11.99
C LEU A 117 2.63 -4.07 -10.74
N LEU A 118 3.80 -4.63 -10.43
CA LEU A 118 4.61 -4.22 -9.29
C LEU A 118 5.10 -2.78 -9.43
N MET A 119 5.56 -2.39 -10.62
CA MET A 119 5.98 -1.02 -10.92
C MET A 119 4.85 0.00 -10.77
N LYS A 120 3.65 -0.33 -11.26
CA LYS A 120 2.49 0.54 -11.11
C LYS A 120 2.06 0.65 -9.64
N THR A 121 2.10 -0.47 -8.92
CA THR A 121 1.85 -0.51 -7.47
C THR A 121 2.84 0.39 -6.73
N GLU A 122 4.14 0.22 -6.96
CA GLU A 122 5.19 1.02 -6.33
C GLU A 122 5.03 2.53 -6.58
N ARG A 123 4.73 2.94 -7.82
CA ARG A 123 4.50 4.35 -8.16
C ARG A 123 3.32 4.95 -7.39
N ILE A 124 2.23 4.20 -7.24
CA ILE A 124 1.09 4.65 -6.43
C ILE A 124 1.51 4.76 -4.97
N LEU A 125 2.22 3.76 -4.43
CA LEU A 125 2.68 3.78 -3.05
C LEU A 125 3.64 4.95 -2.76
N GLN A 126 4.53 5.28 -3.69
CA GLN A 126 5.39 6.47 -3.60
C GLN A 126 4.56 7.76 -3.54
N HIS A 127 3.54 7.87 -4.40
CA HIS A 127 2.63 9.02 -4.39
C HIS A 127 1.86 9.13 -3.07
N LEU A 128 1.33 8.02 -2.54
CA LEU A 128 0.62 8.01 -1.25
C LEU A 128 1.55 8.28 -0.08
N SER A 129 2.77 7.74 -0.11
CA SER A 129 3.78 7.97 0.92
C SER A 129 4.06 9.45 1.13
N ALA A 130 4.11 10.25 0.06
CA ALA A 130 4.35 11.69 0.15
C ALA A 130 3.27 12.44 0.96
N LYS A 131 2.10 11.81 1.17
CA LYS A 131 0.99 12.34 1.97
C LYS A 131 0.95 11.79 3.40
N VAL A 132 1.69 10.70 3.66
CA VAL A 132 1.77 10.03 4.96
C VAL A 132 2.90 10.62 5.81
N VAL A 133 4.07 10.76 5.18
CA VAL A 133 5.35 11.09 5.81
C VAL A 133 5.53 12.61 5.81
N ASP A 134 5.82 13.21 6.96
CA ASP A 134 6.20 14.63 7.02
C ASP A 134 7.65 14.81 6.51
N ARG A 135 8.05 16.02 6.09
CA ARG A 135 9.32 16.28 5.36
C ARG A 135 10.60 15.72 6.00
N ASP A 136 10.58 15.42 7.30
CA ASP A 136 11.75 14.99 8.09
C ASP A 136 11.84 13.46 8.29
N GLU A 137 10.84 12.70 7.85
CA GLU A 137 10.81 11.23 7.97
C GLU A 137 11.27 10.55 6.67
N ALA A 138 11.86 9.35 6.80
CA ALA A 138 12.58 8.70 5.71
C ALA A 138 11.67 8.44 4.49
N PRO A 139 12.04 8.93 3.28
CA PRO A 139 11.20 8.79 2.10
C PRO A 139 11.07 7.33 1.67
N TYR A 140 9.93 7.00 1.06
CA TYR A 140 9.69 5.72 0.39
C TYR A 140 10.82 5.44 -0.60
N ARG A 141 11.51 4.33 -0.43
CA ARG A 141 12.69 4.01 -1.24
C ARG A 141 12.24 3.28 -2.50
N CYS A 142 12.61 3.78 -3.67
CA CYS A 142 12.43 3.04 -4.91
C CYS A 142 13.25 1.74 -4.84
N VAL A 143 12.58 0.60 -4.97
CA VAL A 143 13.21 -0.73 -4.93
C VAL A 143 14.10 -0.95 -6.15
N LEU A 144 13.77 -0.33 -7.29
CA LEU A 144 14.57 -0.43 -8.51
C LEU A 144 15.82 0.47 -8.55
N ALA A 145 15.97 1.42 -7.62
CA ALA A 145 17.18 2.27 -7.56
C ALA A 145 18.47 1.50 -7.20
N TRP A 146 18.38 0.18 -7.01
CA TRP A 146 19.49 -0.71 -6.64
C TRP A 146 19.98 -1.59 -7.80
N LYS A 147 19.41 -1.45 -9.01
CA LYS A 147 19.80 -2.24 -10.20
C LYS A 147 20.41 -1.38 -11.33
N GLU A 148 20.84 -0.14 -11.04
CA GLU A 148 21.67 0.68 -11.94
C GLU A 148 23.16 0.63 -11.57
#